data_AF-D5SVY3-F1
#
_entry.id   AF-D5SVY3-F1
#
_cell.length_a   1.000
_cell.length_b   1.000
_cell.length_c   1.000
_cell.angle_alpha   90.00
_cell.angle_beta   90.00
_cell.angle_gamma   90.00
#
_symmetry.space_group_name_H-M   'P 1'
#
loop_
_entity.id
_entity.type
_entity.pdbx_description
1 polymer ?
#
loop_
_entity_poly.entity_id
_entity_poly.type
_entity_poly.pdbx_seq_one_letter_code
_entity_poly.pdbx_strand_id
1 'polypeptide(L)'
;MSAGYLITLGDDLKRGLATFPLELAQRHARFIESRQQDDGGFGGRVEALDGTPLAADEATSDLYYAAFAVRSLVALGQLSPQVARRAGNWLGQAWSPRLNVIDLVSWLYLSVVLQIEQGIETVTVQAANSTVSSEDVLQAVHRLEELRRPDGGYAKSMEGVSSSTYHSFLAALAYELVGQSPPEIARLMSFVKSRQRDDGGFVEIGPMKRSGTNPTAAAVALLKMYGEITPALKSDVAGFLSDVKASDGGYLANSRIPFPDGLSTFTALVTCRTLDIESPSPWRRVGAFMKSIEVPTGGFLAAGWDREADVEYTFYGLGIRALIGLEAKAAS
;
A
#
# COMPACT_ATOMS: atom_id res chain seq x y z
N MET A 1 20.02 10.63 -7.64
CA MET A 1 18.55 10.47 -7.83
C MET A 1 17.97 10.10 -6.47
N SER A 2 16.88 10.73 -6.05
CA SER A 2 16.18 10.31 -4.83
C SER A 2 15.72 8.86 -4.98
N ALA A 3 15.74 8.07 -3.91
CA ALA A 3 15.04 6.79 -3.91
C ALA A 3 13.55 7.03 -4.21
N GLY A 4 12.92 6.11 -4.95
CA GLY A 4 11.50 6.19 -5.27
C GLY A 4 10.62 6.16 -4.01
N TYR A 5 9.38 6.61 -4.12
CA TYR A 5 8.44 6.76 -2.99
C TYR A 5 8.25 5.44 -2.23
N LEU A 6 7.97 4.34 -2.94
CA LEU A 6 7.73 3.03 -2.30
C LEU A 6 9.00 2.42 -1.68
N ILE A 7 10.17 2.67 -2.27
CA ILE A 7 11.44 2.21 -1.71
C ILE A 7 11.72 2.95 -0.40
N THR A 8 11.55 4.27 -0.40
CA THR A 8 11.69 5.10 0.81
C THR A 8 10.75 4.64 1.92
N LEU A 9 9.48 4.38 1.58
CA LEU A 9 8.52 3.83 2.54
C LEU A 9 8.96 2.46 3.05
N GLY A 10 9.41 1.55 2.18
CA GLY A 10 9.91 0.23 2.57
C GLY A 10 11.09 0.32 3.56
N ASP A 11 12.05 1.20 3.30
CA ASP A 11 13.19 1.45 4.17
C ASP A 11 12.78 2.03 5.52
N ASP A 12 11.79 2.93 5.54
CA ASP A 12 11.19 3.43 6.77
C ASP A 12 10.60 2.31 7.61
N LEU A 13 9.83 1.40 6.99
CA LEU A 13 9.21 0.29 7.70
C LEU A 13 10.28 -0.67 8.28
N LYS A 14 11.30 -1.02 7.50
CA LYS A 14 12.45 -1.83 7.97
C LYS A 14 13.13 -1.17 9.17
N ARG A 15 13.43 0.13 9.08
CA ARG A 15 14.09 0.87 10.17
C ARG A 15 13.23 0.97 11.43
N GLY A 16 11.92 1.14 11.27
CA GLY A 16 10.96 1.18 12.37
C GLY A 16 10.85 -0.16 13.09
N LEU A 17 10.89 -1.28 12.34
CA LEU A 17 10.82 -2.63 12.88
C LEU A 17 12.17 -3.21 13.33
N ALA A 18 13.29 -2.53 13.09
CA ALA A 18 14.62 -3.02 13.48
C ALA A 18 14.77 -3.29 15.00
N THR A 19 13.96 -2.66 15.84
CA THR A 19 13.92 -2.88 17.31
C THR A 19 12.65 -3.60 17.76
N PHE A 20 11.86 -4.12 16.82
CA PHE A 20 10.66 -4.88 17.14
C PHE A 20 11.05 -6.21 17.80
N PRO A 21 10.40 -6.64 18.90
CA PRO A 21 10.79 -7.86 19.60
C PRO A 21 10.83 -9.08 18.67
N LEU A 22 11.94 -9.81 18.66
CA LEU A 22 12.18 -10.92 17.73
C LEU A 22 11.08 -11.99 17.79
N GLU A 23 10.59 -12.32 18.99
CA GLU A 23 9.52 -13.29 19.17
C GLU A 23 8.21 -12.86 18.48
N LEU A 24 7.88 -11.56 18.54
CA LEU A 24 6.72 -10.99 17.85
C LEU A 24 6.95 -10.98 16.34
N ALA A 25 8.15 -10.58 15.90
CA ALA A 25 8.51 -10.60 14.47
C ALA A 25 8.35 -12.00 13.87
N GLN A 26 8.91 -13.03 14.53
CA GLN A 26 8.79 -14.42 14.12
C GLN A 26 7.35 -14.93 14.15
N ARG A 27 6.53 -14.47 15.10
CA ARG A 27 5.11 -14.81 15.16
C ARG A 27 4.34 -14.29 13.95
N HIS A 28 4.49 -13.02 13.60
CA HIS A 28 3.84 -12.47 12.41
C HIS A 28 4.40 -13.09 11.12
N ALA A 29 5.71 -13.34 11.06
CA ALA A 29 6.33 -14.01 9.92
C ALA A 29 5.75 -15.41 9.69
N ARG A 30 5.62 -16.25 10.74
CA ARG A 30 4.99 -17.58 10.63
C ARG A 30 3.55 -17.51 10.13
N PHE A 31 2.78 -16.52 10.61
CA PHE A 31 1.43 -16.30 10.11
C PHE A 31 1.44 -15.97 8.60
N ILE A 32 2.29 -15.04 8.16
CA ILE A 32 2.40 -14.67 6.74
C ILE A 32 2.86 -15.85 5.89
N GLU A 33 3.89 -16.59 6.33
CA GLU A 33 4.41 -17.77 5.63
C GLU A 33 3.36 -18.88 5.51
N SER A 34 2.47 -19.04 6.49
CA SER A 34 1.35 -20.00 6.40
C SER A 34 0.32 -19.65 5.32
N ARG A 35 0.38 -18.46 4.74
CA ARG A 35 -0.46 -18.04 3.60
C ARG A 35 0.22 -18.27 2.25
N GLN A 36 1.48 -18.75 2.22
CA GLN A 36 2.12 -19.15 0.98
C GLN A 36 1.51 -20.48 0.49
N GLN A 37 0.94 -20.46 -0.71
CA GLN A 37 0.29 -21.62 -1.32
C GLN A 37 1.31 -22.57 -1.96
N ASP A 38 0.84 -23.73 -2.43
CA ASP A 38 1.68 -24.75 -3.05
C ASP A 38 2.39 -24.25 -4.32
N ASP A 39 1.72 -23.40 -5.10
CA ASP A 39 2.24 -22.77 -6.33
C ASP A 39 3.36 -21.74 -6.05
N GLY A 40 3.54 -21.33 -4.79
CA GLY A 40 4.57 -20.40 -4.33
C GLY A 40 4.09 -18.95 -4.16
N GLY A 41 2.89 -18.62 -4.65
CA GLY A 41 2.25 -17.34 -4.39
C GLY A 41 1.61 -17.27 -3.01
N PHE A 42 0.91 -16.18 -2.71
CA PHE A 42 0.21 -16.00 -1.43
C PHE A 42 -1.26 -15.72 -1.69
N GLY A 43 -2.12 -16.40 -0.95
CA GLY A 43 -3.56 -16.19 -1.00
C GLY A 43 -4.04 -15.18 0.02
N GLY A 44 -5.17 -14.55 -0.30
CA GLY A 44 -5.89 -13.63 0.55
C GLY A 44 -6.84 -14.30 1.55
N ARG A 45 -7.90 -13.55 1.89
CA ARG A 45 -8.99 -14.04 2.73
C ARG A 45 -9.83 -15.08 1.99
N VAL A 46 -10.40 -16.00 2.75
CA VAL A 46 -11.44 -16.93 2.25
C VAL A 46 -12.85 -16.48 2.62
N GLU A 47 -12.97 -15.46 3.48
CA GLU A 47 -14.21 -14.79 3.87
C GLU A 47 -14.05 -13.27 3.72
N ALA A 48 -15.10 -12.60 3.22
CA ALA A 48 -15.19 -11.15 3.21
C ALA A 48 -15.21 -10.59 4.64
N LEU A 49 -15.02 -9.28 4.74
CA LEU A 49 -15.05 -8.56 6.01
C LEU A 49 -16.39 -8.69 6.76
N ASP A 50 -17.49 -8.93 6.05
CA ASP A 50 -18.81 -9.17 6.66
C ASP A 50 -19.04 -10.65 7.03
N GLY A 51 -18.03 -11.51 6.86
CA GLY A 51 -18.09 -12.95 7.16
C GLY A 51 -18.78 -13.78 6.07
N THR A 52 -19.08 -13.20 4.91
CA THR A 52 -19.58 -13.98 3.77
C THR A 52 -18.43 -14.75 3.11
N PRO A 53 -18.60 -16.05 2.77
CA PRO A 53 -17.57 -16.79 2.05
C PRO A 53 -17.24 -16.12 0.72
N LEU A 54 -15.95 -15.95 0.44
CA LEU A 54 -15.46 -15.55 -0.87
C LEU A 54 -15.50 -16.74 -1.83
N ALA A 55 -15.57 -16.47 -3.12
CA ALA A 55 -15.62 -17.54 -4.11
C ALA A 55 -14.31 -18.37 -4.04
N ALA A 56 -14.38 -19.68 -4.32
CA ALA A 56 -13.24 -20.59 -4.10
C ALA A 56 -11.99 -20.23 -4.93
N ASP A 57 -12.16 -19.47 -6.02
CA ASP A 57 -11.11 -18.89 -6.85
C ASP A 57 -10.46 -17.63 -6.24
N GLU A 58 -11.14 -16.94 -5.32
CA GLU A 58 -10.61 -15.77 -4.59
C GLU A 58 -9.68 -16.18 -3.43
N ALA A 59 -9.62 -17.47 -3.08
CA ALA A 59 -8.66 -18.05 -2.13
C ALA A 59 -7.33 -18.49 -2.78
N THR A 60 -7.16 -18.26 -4.08
CA THR A 60 -5.96 -18.61 -4.82
C THR A 60 -4.84 -17.57 -4.63
N SER A 61 -3.62 -17.92 -5.06
CA SER A 61 -2.52 -16.96 -5.03
C SER A 61 -2.79 -15.78 -5.98
N ASP A 62 -2.62 -14.57 -5.48
CA ASP A 62 -2.73 -13.35 -6.29
C ASP A 62 -1.60 -12.35 -6.02
N LEU A 63 -1.43 -11.41 -6.95
CA LEU A 63 -0.31 -10.47 -6.95
C LEU A 63 -0.41 -9.48 -5.79
N TYR A 64 -1.63 -9.09 -5.43
CA TYR A 64 -1.91 -8.10 -4.39
C TYR A 64 -1.46 -8.61 -3.01
N TYR A 65 -1.89 -9.80 -2.62
CA TYR A 65 -1.50 -10.40 -1.34
C TYR A 65 -0.05 -10.88 -1.34
N ALA A 66 0.48 -11.40 -2.47
CA ALA A 66 1.90 -11.75 -2.57
C ALA A 66 2.82 -10.54 -2.35
N ALA A 67 2.47 -9.37 -2.89
CA ALA A 67 3.23 -8.15 -2.66
C ALA A 67 3.22 -7.75 -1.18
N PHE A 68 2.08 -7.81 -0.49
CA PHE A 68 2.03 -7.53 0.96
C PHE A 68 2.79 -8.54 1.81
N ALA A 69 2.69 -9.84 1.49
CA ALA A 69 3.36 -10.90 2.22
C ALA A 69 4.88 -10.71 2.20
N VAL A 70 5.46 -10.62 0.99
CA VAL A 70 6.91 -10.50 0.85
C VAL A 70 7.42 -9.20 1.45
N ARG A 71 6.73 -8.07 1.24
CA ARG A 71 7.11 -6.80 1.86
C ARG A 71 7.06 -6.84 3.38
N SER A 72 6.06 -7.52 3.95
CA SER A 72 5.98 -7.71 5.41
C SER A 72 7.13 -8.54 5.95
N LEU A 73 7.48 -9.65 5.28
CA LEU A 73 8.60 -10.50 5.66
C LEU A 73 9.94 -9.76 5.55
N VAL A 74 10.12 -8.93 4.51
CA VAL A 74 11.29 -8.06 4.35
C VAL A 74 11.36 -7.01 5.46
N ALA A 75 10.23 -6.34 5.75
CA ALA A 75 10.17 -5.33 6.80
C ALA A 75 10.51 -5.90 8.18
N LEU A 76 10.14 -7.16 8.44
CA LEU A 76 10.47 -7.91 9.65
C LEU A 76 11.91 -8.47 9.67
N GLY A 77 12.63 -8.45 8.55
CA GLY A 77 13.91 -9.14 8.40
C GLY A 77 13.77 -10.67 8.52
N GLN A 78 12.61 -11.23 8.16
CA GLN A 78 12.27 -12.65 8.27
C GLN A 78 12.04 -13.33 6.91
N LEU A 79 12.29 -12.65 5.78
CA LEU A 79 12.17 -13.28 4.46
C LEU A 79 13.25 -14.37 4.30
N SER A 80 12.83 -15.64 4.30
CA SER A 80 13.75 -16.76 4.05
C SER A 80 14.04 -16.93 2.55
N PRO A 81 15.24 -17.41 2.17
CA PRO A 81 15.58 -17.67 0.76
C PRO A 81 14.63 -18.67 0.07
N GLN A 82 14.07 -19.62 0.84
CA GLN A 82 13.13 -20.60 0.29
C GLN A 82 11.79 -19.95 -0.07
N VAL A 83 11.23 -19.15 0.83
CA VAL A 83 9.97 -18.42 0.60
C VAL A 83 10.13 -17.48 -0.58
N ALA A 84 11.25 -16.74 -0.63
CA ALA A 84 11.57 -15.82 -1.72
C ALA A 84 11.68 -16.51 -3.09
N ARG A 85 12.39 -17.64 -3.18
CA ARG A 85 12.51 -18.40 -4.43
C ARG A 85 11.16 -18.90 -4.95
N ARG A 86 10.30 -19.41 -4.06
CA ARG A 86 8.95 -19.87 -4.43
C ARG A 86 8.10 -18.71 -4.95
N ALA A 87 8.12 -17.57 -4.26
CA ALA A 87 7.43 -16.36 -4.69
C ALA A 87 7.94 -15.85 -6.05
N GLY A 88 9.27 -15.86 -6.27
CA GLY A 88 9.86 -15.47 -7.56
C GLY A 88 9.49 -16.38 -8.72
N ASN A 89 9.50 -17.71 -8.50
CA ASN A 89 9.08 -18.69 -9.51
C ASN A 89 7.61 -18.54 -9.88
N TRP A 90 6.75 -18.28 -8.89
CA TRP A 90 5.33 -18.00 -9.11
C TRP A 90 5.12 -16.67 -9.83
N LEU A 91 5.86 -15.61 -9.45
CA LEU A 91 5.72 -14.28 -10.02
C LEU A 91 6.00 -14.25 -11.54
N GLY A 92 6.97 -15.04 -12.00
CA GLY A 92 7.26 -15.20 -13.42
C GLY A 92 6.09 -15.82 -14.20
N GLN A 93 5.33 -16.71 -13.57
CA GLN A 93 4.14 -17.34 -14.16
C GLN A 93 2.90 -16.44 -14.08
N ALA A 94 2.83 -15.58 -13.06
CA ALA A 94 1.73 -14.65 -12.85
C ALA A 94 1.75 -13.44 -13.81
N TRP A 95 2.80 -13.27 -14.62
CA TRP A 95 2.90 -12.17 -15.57
C TRP A 95 1.83 -12.24 -16.66
N SER A 96 1.28 -11.07 -17.01
CA SER A 96 0.43 -10.88 -18.18
C SER A 96 0.60 -9.47 -18.76
N PRO A 97 0.63 -9.29 -20.09
CA PRO A 97 0.65 -7.95 -20.70
C PRO A 97 -0.68 -7.18 -20.55
N ARG A 98 -1.68 -7.78 -19.90
CA ARG A 98 -3.02 -7.21 -19.64
C ARG A 98 -3.36 -7.16 -18.15
N LEU A 99 -2.36 -7.17 -17.26
CA LEU A 99 -2.61 -6.93 -15.84
C LEU A 99 -3.33 -5.59 -15.66
N ASN A 100 -4.33 -5.56 -14.77
CA ASN A 100 -4.91 -4.29 -14.34
C ASN A 100 -3.86 -3.49 -13.55
N VAL A 101 -4.13 -2.22 -13.26
CA VAL A 101 -3.13 -1.34 -12.63
C VAL A 101 -2.71 -1.81 -11.22
N ILE A 102 -3.61 -2.42 -10.45
CA ILE A 102 -3.30 -2.92 -9.09
C ILE A 102 -2.32 -4.09 -9.20
N ASP A 103 -2.63 -5.05 -10.07
CA ASP A 103 -1.80 -6.22 -10.28
C ASP A 103 -0.46 -5.86 -10.93
N LEU A 104 -0.44 -4.91 -11.86
CA LEU A 104 0.79 -4.43 -12.49
C LEU A 104 1.73 -3.79 -11.47
N VAL A 105 1.22 -2.89 -10.61
CA VAL A 105 2.03 -2.28 -9.53
C VAL A 105 2.51 -3.35 -8.55
N SER A 106 1.64 -4.31 -8.20
CA SER A 106 2.00 -5.40 -7.29
C SER A 106 3.09 -6.29 -7.88
N TRP A 107 3.00 -6.63 -9.17
CA TRP A 107 4.00 -7.40 -9.91
C TRP A 107 5.34 -6.66 -9.99
N LEU A 108 5.32 -5.38 -10.38
CA LEU A 108 6.50 -4.53 -10.47
C LEU A 108 7.20 -4.42 -9.12
N TYR A 109 6.45 -4.12 -8.07
CA TYR A 109 7.03 -3.89 -6.76
C TYR A 109 7.57 -5.18 -6.15
N LEU A 110 6.84 -6.30 -6.28
CA LEU A 110 7.32 -7.60 -5.82
C LEU A 110 8.59 -8.01 -6.57
N SER A 111 8.67 -7.77 -7.88
CA SER A 111 9.87 -7.99 -8.68
C SER A 111 11.07 -7.20 -8.15
N VAL A 112 10.89 -5.91 -7.91
CA VAL A 112 11.96 -5.03 -7.38
C VAL A 112 12.40 -5.47 -5.99
N VAL A 113 11.48 -5.81 -5.09
CA VAL A 113 11.79 -6.25 -3.72
C VAL A 113 12.57 -7.57 -3.73
N LEU A 114 12.13 -8.56 -4.51
CA LEU A 114 12.84 -9.85 -4.61
C LEU A 114 14.23 -9.70 -5.22
N GLN A 115 14.40 -8.79 -6.19
CA GLN A 115 15.72 -8.48 -6.77
C GLN A 115 16.64 -7.83 -5.74
N ILE A 116 16.19 -6.79 -5.04
CA ILE A 116 17.00 -6.04 -4.06
C ILE A 116 17.36 -6.91 -2.86
N GLU A 117 16.41 -7.65 -2.31
CA GLU A 117 16.58 -8.34 -1.03
C GLU A 117 17.19 -9.74 -1.17
N GLN A 118 17.05 -10.38 -2.34
CA GLN A 118 17.44 -11.78 -2.52
C GLN A 118 18.20 -12.05 -3.83
N GLY A 119 18.44 -11.02 -4.67
CA GLY A 119 19.10 -11.18 -5.96
C GLY A 119 18.28 -12.01 -6.96
N ILE A 120 16.98 -12.15 -6.74
CA ILE A 120 16.09 -12.89 -7.64
C ILE A 120 15.67 -11.95 -8.77
N GLU A 121 16.26 -12.14 -9.95
CA GLU A 121 15.82 -11.44 -11.15
C GLU A 121 14.56 -12.10 -11.68
N THR A 122 13.44 -11.38 -11.78
CA THR A 122 12.16 -11.89 -12.28
C THR A 122 11.93 -11.56 -13.76
N VAL A 123 12.55 -10.49 -14.25
CA VAL A 123 12.54 -9.99 -15.65
C VAL A 123 13.46 -10.82 -16.57
N THR A 124 14.07 -11.89 -16.05
CA THR A 124 14.95 -12.79 -16.83
C THR A 124 14.72 -14.27 -16.52
N VAL A 125 13.69 -14.63 -15.72
CA VAL A 125 13.44 -16.04 -15.37
C VAL A 125 12.81 -16.77 -16.56
N GLN A 126 13.56 -17.73 -17.10
CA GLN A 126 13.04 -18.77 -17.97
C GLN A 126 12.10 -19.69 -17.16
N ALA A 127 10.84 -19.28 -16.99
CA ALA A 127 9.78 -20.23 -16.70
C ALA A 127 9.35 -20.83 -18.05
N ALA A 128 9.77 -22.08 -18.28
CA ALA A 128 9.47 -23.05 -19.35
C ALA A 128 8.86 -22.63 -20.71
N ASN A 129 7.99 -21.60 -20.85
CA ASN A 129 7.33 -21.20 -22.09
C ASN A 129 7.10 -19.68 -22.30
N SER A 130 7.61 -18.76 -21.47
CA SER A 130 7.60 -17.31 -21.82
C SER A 130 8.67 -16.53 -21.06
N THR A 131 9.53 -15.83 -21.79
CA THR A 131 10.46 -14.84 -21.22
C THR A 131 9.75 -13.49 -21.18
N VAL A 132 9.57 -12.91 -19.98
CA VAL A 132 9.11 -11.52 -19.83
C VAL A 132 10.28 -10.61 -20.14
N SER A 133 10.22 -9.83 -21.22
CA SER A 133 11.28 -8.87 -21.52
C SER A 133 11.05 -7.53 -20.80
N SER A 134 12.11 -6.75 -20.59
CA SER A 134 11.97 -5.37 -20.09
C SER A 134 11.07 -4.51 -20.99
N GLU A 135 11.04 -4.78 -22.30
CA GLU A 135 10.18 -4.08 -23.25
C GLU A 135 8.69 -4.39 -23.00
N ASP A 136 8.35 -5.65 -22.71
CA ASP A 136 6.96 -6.04 -22.37
C ASP A 136 6.48 -5.31 -21.11
N VAL A 137 7.37 -5.18 -20.12
CA VAL A 137 7.08 -4.45 -18.86
C VAL A 137 6.85 -2.97 -19.13
N LEU A 138 7.71 -2.33 -19.92
CA LEU A 138 7.55 -0.93 -20.30
C LEU A 138 6.26 -0.70 -21.10
N GLN A 139 5.92 -1.59 -22.03
CA GLN A 139 4.69 -1.51 -22.80
C GLN A 139 3.46 -1.63 -21.91
N ALA A 140 3.47 -2.51 -20.91
CA ALA A 140 2.38 -2.64 -19.94
C ALA A 140 2.19 -1.36 -19.11
N VAL A 141 3.27 -0.70 -18.70
CA VAL A 141 3.20 0.60 -18.00
C VAL A 141 2.68 1.70 -18.93
N HIS A 142 3.13 1.77 -20.18
CA HIS A 142 2.68 2.78 -21.14
C HIS A 142 1.19 2.63 -21.50
N ARG A 143 0.65 1.42 -21.48
CA ARG A 143 -0.79 1.17 -21.67
C ARG A 143 -1.68 1.82 -20.62
N LEU A 144 -1.14 2.18 -19.45
CA LEU A 144 -1.91 2.91 -18.46
C LEU A 144 -2.45 4.24 -19.00
N GLU A 145 -1.84 4.81 -20.04
CA GLU A 145 -2.37 5.99 -20.74
C GLU A 145 -3.76 5.78 -21.35
N GLU A 146 -4.13 4.54 -21.68
CA GLU A 146 -5.50 4.21 -22.12
C GLU A 146 -6.54 4.48 -21.01
N LEU A 147 -6.11 4.49 -19.74
CA LEU A 147 -6.94 4.80 -18.57
C LEU A 147 -7.01 6.31 -18.27
N ARG A 148 -6.20 7.16 -18.93
CA ARG A 148 -6.24 8.61 -18.70
C ARG A 148 -7.58 9.20 -19.16
N ARG A 149 -8.13 10.14 -18.39
CA ARG A 149 -9.39 10.83 -18.74
C ARG A 149 -9.16 12.32 -19.03
N PRO A 150 -10.15 13.01 -19.63
CA PRO A 150 -10.01 14.43 -19.96
C PRO A 150 -9.64 15.33 -18.77
N ASP A 151 -10.02 14.95 -17.55
CA ASP A 151 -9.67 15.69 -16.33
C ASP A 151 -8.18 15.55 -15.92
N GLY A 152 -7.42 14.66 -16.57
CA GLY A 152 -5.96 14.50 -16.41
C GLY A 152 -5.54 13.33 -15.51
N GLY A 153 -6.47 12.78 -14.73
CA GLY A 153 -6.22 11.58 -13.91
C GLY A 153 -6.42 10.28 -14.68
N TYR A 154 -6.33 9.17 -13.97
CA TYR A 154 -6.54 7.81 -14.49
C TYR A 154 -7.79 7.18 -13.88
N ALA A 155 -8.61 6.52 -14.70
CA ALA A 155 -9.77 5.76 -14.27
C ALA A 155 -9.41 4.36 -13.79
N LYS A 156 -10.36 3.71 -13.11
CA LYS A 156 -10.24 2.31 -12.66
C LYS A 156 -10.19 1.31 -13.83
N SER A 157 -10.96 1.57 -14.88
CA SER A 157 -11.06 0.70 -16.04
C SER A 157 -11.30 1.52 -17.31
N MET A 158 -11.26 0.84 -18.46
CA MET A 158 -11.50 1.45 -19.77
C MET A 158 -12.90 2.05 -19.90
N GLU A 159 -13.88 1.44 -19.25
CA GLU A 159 -15.29 1.89 -19.24
C GLU A 159 -15.52 3.03 -18.25
N GLY A 160 -14.56 3.31 -17.37
CA GLY A 160 -14.68 4.33 -16.33
C GLY A 160 -14.70 5.74 -16.93
N VAL A 161 -15.83 6.45 -16.77
CA VAL A 161 -16.01 7.82 -17.29
C VAL A 161 -15.30 8.91 -16.47
N SER A 162 -14.88 8.60 -15.24
CA SER A 162 -14.21 9.54 -14.34
C SER A 162 -12.91 8.97 -13.79
N SER A 163 -11.91 9.83 -13.61
CA SER A 163 -10.66 9.48 -12.95
C SER A 163 -10.85 9.24 -11.44
N SER A 164 -9.99 8.37 -10.92
CA SER A 164 -9.88 8.00 -9.51
C SER A 164 -8.56 8.53 -8.94
N THR A 165 -8.60 9.12 -7.75
CA THR A 165 -7.40 9.58 -7.05
C THR A 165 -6.46 8.41 -6.77
N TYR A 166 -6.98 7.30 -6.26
CA TYR A 166 -6.19 6.11 -5.99
C TYR A 166 -5.57 5.48 -7.24
N HIS A 167 -6.33 5.33 -8.34
CA HIS A 167 -5.80 4.73 -9.57
C HIS A 167 -4.78 5.65 -10.27
N SER A 168 -4.95 6.97 -10.13
CA SER A 168 -3.94 7.93 -10.59
C SER A 168 -2.64 7.80 -9.82
N PHE A 169 -2.70 7.53 -8.51
CA PHE A 169 -1.54 7.24 -7.69
C PHE A 169 -0.86 5.93 -8.10
N LEU A 170 -1.63 4.86 -8.31
CA LEU A 170 -1.09 3.59 -8.78
C LEU A 170 -0.41 3.71 -10.15
N ALA A 171 -0.99 4.48 -11.07
CA ALA A 171 -0.36 4.72 -12.37
C ALA A 171 0.99 5.43 -12.22
N ALA A 172 1.06 6.50 -11.42
CA ALA A 172 2.32 7.19 -11.14
C ALA A 172 3.38 6.27 -10.50
N LEU A 173 2.96 5.37 -9.59
CA LEU A 173 3.86 4.37 -9.00
C LEU A 173 4.39 3.36 -10.03
N ALA A 174 3.55 2.90 -10.95
CA ALA A 174 3.98 1.99 -12.01
C ALA A 174 5.08 2.63 -12.88
N TYR A 175 4.90 3.91 -13.25
CA TYR A 175 5.93 4.69 -13.94
C TYR A 175 7.22 4.84 -13.11
N GLU A 176 7.10 5.19 -11.83
CA GLU A 176 8.27 5.35 -10.94
C GLU A 176 9.08 4.05 -10.80
N LEU A 177 8.39 2.91 -10.65
CA LEU A 177 9.01 1.59 -10.50
C LEU A 177 9.83 1.15 -11.73
N VAL A 178 9.49 1.65 -12.92
CA VAL A 178 10.29 1.44 -14.14
C VAL A 178 11.23 2.61 -14.46
N GLY A 179 11.40 3.55 -13.52
CA GLY A 179 12.31 4.68 -13.66
C GLY A 179 11.83 5.75 -14.66
N GLN A 180 10.53 5.83 -14.93
CA GLN A 180 9.93 6.80 -15.83
C GLN A 180 8.97 7.74 -15.09
N SER A 181 8.48 8.76 -15.81
CA SER A 181 7.41 9.63 -15.36
C SER A 181 6.19 9.46 -16.27
N PRO A 182 4.96 9.53 -15.73
CA PRO A 182 3.78 9.58 -16.57
C PRO A 182 3.82 10.82 -17.46
N PRO A 183 3.32 10.77 -18.69
CA PRO A 183 3.16 11.97 -19.51
C PRO A 183 2.16 12.94 -18.87
N GLU A 184 2.14 14.18 -19.36
CA GLU A 184 1.17 15.22 -18.95
C GLU A 184 1.08 15.48 -17.42
N ILE A 185 2.21 15.46 -16.71
CA ILE A 185 2.30 15.66 -15.24
C ILE A 185 1.52 16.90 -14.76
N ALA A 186 1.57 18.01 -15.51
CA ALA A 186 0.85 19.23 -15.14
C ALA A 186 -0.69 19.02 -15.09
N ARG A 187 -1.24 18.21 -15.99
CA ARG A 187 -2.67 17.85 -15.97
C ARG A 187 -2.97 16.89 -14.84
N LEU A 188 -2.09 15.92 -14.57
CA LEU A 188 -2.21 15.03 -13.42
C LEU A 188 -2.23 15.82 -12.09
N MET A 189 -1.34 16.81 -11.93
CA MET A 189 -1.32 17.65 -10.72
C MET A 189 -2.54 18.55 -10.63
N SER A 190 -3.03 19.08 -11.76
CA SER A 190 -4.29 19.83 -11.81
C SER A 190 -5.48 18.95 -11.40
N PHE A 191 -5.53 17.71 -11.88
CA PHE A 191 -6.50 16.70 -11.46
C PHE A 191 -6.44 16.51 -9.94
N VAL A 192 -5.28 16.18 -9.37
CA VAL A 192 -5.11 15.91 -7.93
C VAL A 192 -5.55 17.11 -7.10
N LYS A 193 -5.11 18.33 -7.43
CA LYS A 193 -5.52 19.56 -6.74
C LYS A 193 -7.05 19.76 -6.78
N SER A 194 -7.71 19.41 -7.88
CA SER A 194 -9.18 19.47 -7.98
C SER A 194 -9.94 18.46 -7.08
N ARG A 195 -9.23 17.49 -6.49
CA ARG A 195 -9.81 16.49 -5.58
C ARG A 195 -9.83 16.94 -4.12
N GLN A 196 -9.18 18.06 -3.78
CA GLN A 196 -9.24 18.59 -2.41
C GLN A 196 -10.62 19.16 -2.08
N ARG A 197 -11.06 19.10 -0.82
CA ARG A 197 -12.31 19.69 -0.34
C ARG A 197 -12.05 20.69 0.78
N ASP A 198 -13.08 21.44 1.15
CA ASP A 198 -13.04 22.45 2.22
C ASP A 198 -12.69 21.85 3.59
N ASP A 199 -12.87 20.54 3.78
CA ASP A 199 -12.41 19.80 4.96
C ASP A 199 -10.89 19.54 4.98
N GLY A 200 -10.17 20.01 3.96
CA GLY A 200 -8.72 19.91 3.81
C GLY A 200 -8.19 18.60 3.21
N GLY A 201 -9.01 17.54 3.22
CA GLY A 201 -8.67 16.25 2.65
C GLY A 201 -8.95 16.15 1.15
N PHE A 202 -8.76 14.96 0.60
CA PHE A 202 -9.05 14.65 -0.80
C PHE A 202 -10.12 13.56 -0.95
N VAL A 203 -10.86 13.63 -2.06
CA VAL A 203 -11.86 12.63 -2.43
C VAL A 203 -11.35 11.66 -3.50
N GLU A 204 -11.99 10.49 -3.57
CA GLU A 204 -11.66 9.47 -4.57
C GLU A 204 -12.15 9.85 -5.97
N ILE A 205 -13.36 10.39 -6.09
CA ILE A 205 -13.94 10.86 -7.36
C ILE A 205 -14.55 12.26 -7.20
N GLY A 206 -14.58 13.03 -8.29
CA GLY A 206 -14.99 14.44 -8.31
C GLY A 206 -16.36 14.74 -7.69
N PRO A 207 -17.42 13.94 -7.92
CA PRO A 207 -18.73 14.22 -7.34
C PRO A 207 -18.83 14.10 -5.81
N MET A 208 -17.85 13.47 -5.14
CA MET A 208 -17.87 13.32 -3.68
C MET A 208 -17.68 14.67 -3.00
N LYS A 209 -18.41 14.89 -1.90
CA LYS A 209 -18.37 16.14 -1.13
C LYS A 209 -17.49 16.09 0.13
N ARG A 210 -17.20 14.89 0.63
CA ARG A 210 -16.44 14.67 1.86
C ARG A 210 -15.23 13.81 1.57
N SER A 211 -14.10 14.21 2.11
CA SER A 211 -12.82 13.56 1.91
C SER A 211 -12.73 12.23 2.65
N GLY A 212 -11.77 11.40 2.22
CA GLY A 212 -11.43 10.13 2.86
C GLY A 212 -9.95 10.04 3.16
N THR A 213 -9.59 9.22 4.14
CA THR A 213 -8.21 9.08 4.61
C THR A 213 -7.31 8.48 3.53
N ASN A 214 -7.76 7.42 2.87
CA ASN A 214 -7.01 6.78 1.78
C ASN A 214 -6.84 7.66 0.53
N PRO A 215 -7.89 8.31 -0.03
CA PRO A 215 -7.69 9.24 -1.15
C PRO A 215 -6.84 10.45 -0.77
N THR A 216 -6.88 10.91 0.49
CA THR A 216 -5.96 11.95 1.00
C THR A 216 -4.51 11.48 0.96
N ALA A 217 -4.22 10.27 1.45
CA ALA A 217 -2.87 9.70 1.40
C ALA A 217 -2.36 9.53 -0.04
N ALA A 218 -3.20 9.04 -0.96
CA ALA A 218 -2.84 8.88 -2.37
C ALA A 218 -2.54 10.25 -3.04
N ALA A 219 -3.38 11.26 -2.79
CA ALA A 219 -3.16 12.60 -3.31
C ALA A 219 -1.89 13.23 -2.75
N VAL A 220 -1.64 13.12 -1.45
CA VAL A 220 -0.43 13.63 -0.80
C VAL A 220 0.82 12.92 -1.34
N ALA A 221 0.77 11.61 -1.55
CA ALA A 221 1.87 10.87 -2.15
C ALA A 221 2.18 11.37 -3.56
N LEU A 222 1.17 11.55 -4.42
CA LEU A 222 1.32 12.14 -5.75
C LEU A 222 1.94 13.54 -5.69
N LEU A 223 1.41 14.42 -4.85
CA LEU A 223 1.94 15.77 -4.70
C LEU A 223 3.38 15.75 -4.18
N LYS A 224 3.74 14.80 -3.31
CA LYS A 224 5.12 14.60 -2.84
C LYS A 224 6.04 14.17 -3.96
N MET A 225 5.65 13.16 -4.75
CA MET A 225 6.44 12.61 -5.85
C MET A 225 6.81 13.67 -6.89
N TYR A 226 5.92 14.64 -7.12
CA TYR A 226 6.11 15.70 -8.12
C TYR A 226 6.45 17.08 -7.53
N GLY A 227 6.82 17.16 -6.25
CA GLY A 227 7.34 18.40 -5.65
C GLY A 227 6.30 19.50 -5.43
N GLU A 228 5.03 19.14 -5.26
CA GLU A 228 3.87 20.05 -5.17
C GLU A 228 3.37 20.23 -3.72
N ILE A 229 4.18 19.89 -2.72
CA ILE A 229 3.85 20.08 -1.31
C ILE A 229 4.04 21.54 -0.90
N THR A 230 2.98 22.17 -0.38
CA THR A 230 3.01 23.56 0.11
C THR A 230 2.70 23.63 1.61
N PRO A 231 3.07 24.73 2.31
CA PRO A 231 2.69 24.92 3.71
C PRO A 231 1.16 24.94 3.93
N ALA A 232 0.40 25.52 2.99
CA ALA A 232 -1.06 25.52 3.04
C ALA A 232 -1.62 24.09 3.00
N LEU A 233 -1.15 23.27 2.06
CA LEU A 233 -1.53 21.86 1.96
C LEU A 233 -1.24 21.10 3.27
N LYS A 234 -0.09 21.32 3.89
CA LYS A 234 0.25 20.70 5.18
C LYS A 234 -0.77 21.07 6.26
N SER A 235 -1.13 22.35 6.35
CA SER A 235 -2.12 22.84 7.31
C SER A 235 -3.51 22.24 7.07
N ASP A 236 -3.95 22.21 5.82
CA ASP A 236 -5.26 21.68 5.43
C ASP A 236 -5.38 20.18 5.75
N VAL A 237 -4.36 19.40 5.38
CA VAL A 237 -4.33 17.95 5.65
C VAL A 237 -4.22 17.67 7.15
N ALA A 238 -3.49 18.48 7.92
CA ALA A 238 -3.46 18.35 9.38
C ALA A 238 -4.84 18.60 10.01
N GLY A 239 -5.59 19.58 9.50
CA GLY A 239 -6.98 19.84 9.87
C GLY A 239 -7.87 18.62 9.59
N PHE A 240 -7.83 18.11 8.35
CA PHE A 240 -8.57 16.91 7.96
C PHE A 240 -8.26 15.71 8.87
N LEU A 241 -6.97 15.41 9.09
CA LEU A 241 -6.56 14.28 9.93
C LEU A 241 -6.99 14.46 11.39
N SER A 242 -7.15 15.70 11.86
CA SER A 242 -7.71 15.98 13.19
C SER A 242 -9.21 15.65 13.26
N ASP A 243 -9.95 15.81 12.16
CA ASP A 243 -11.37 15.49 12.07
C ASP A 243 -11.65 13.98 11.95
N VAL A 244 -10.74 13.23 11.32
CA VAL A 244 -10.89 11.76 11.15
C VAL A 244 -10.14 10.94 12.20
N LYS A 245 -9.55 11.56 13.23
CA LYS A 245 -8.96 10.81 14.35
C LYS A 245 -10.06 10.23 15.26
N ALA A 246 -9.95 8.97 15.61
CA ALA A 246 -10.84 8.31 16.57
C ALA A 246 -10.33 8.50 18.02
N SER A 247 -11.23 8.35 18.99
CA SER A 247 -10.91 8.52 20.42
C SER A 247 -9.99 7.43 20.99
N ASP A 248 -10.04 6.24 20.40
CA ASP A 248 -9.22 5.07 20.75
C ASP A 248 -7.80 5.12 20.16
N GLY A 249 -7.54 6.10 19.27
CA GLY A 249 -6.24 6.37 18.69
C GLY A 249 -6.10 5.99 17.22
N GLY A 250 -7.00 5.19 16.66
CA GLY A 250 -7.02 4.89 15.23
C GLY A 250 -7.52 6.07 14.39
N TYR A 251 -7.54 5.90 13.08
CA TYR A 251 -8.16 6.84 12.14
C TYR A 251 -9.34 6.21 11.42
N LEU A 252 -10.37 7.02 11.19
CA LEU A 252 -11.57 6.66 10.45
C LEU A 252 -11.28 6.71 8.95
N ALA A 253 -11.96 5.89 8.14
CA ALA A 253 -11.85 5.99 6.69
C ALA A 253 -12.41 7.32 6.13
N ASN A 254 -13.43 7.87 6.79
CA ASN A 254 -13.96 9.23 6.58
C ASN A 254 -14.88 9.59 7.76
N SER A 255 -15.37 10.84 7.80
CA SER A 255 -16.23 11.36 8.89
C SER A 255 -17.60 10.70 9.05
N ARG A 256 -17.99 9.74 8.20
CA ARG A 256 -19.24 8.96 8.34
C ARG A 256 -19.02 7.55 8.89
N ILE A 257 -17.78 7.06 8.87
CA ILE A 257 -17.46 5.74 9.42
C ILE A 257 -17.22 5.89 10.91
N PRO A 258 -17.98 5.19 11.78
CA PRO A 258 -17.92 5.44 13.23
C PRO A 258 -16.78 4.72 13.94
N PHE A 259 -16.05 3.83 13.24
CA PHE A 259 -14.99 3.00 13.82
C PHE A 259 -13.70 3.14 13.00
N PRO A 260 -12.54 3.19 13.66
CA PRO A 260 -11.27 3.19 12.95
C PRO A 260 -10.91 1.80 12.43
N ASP A 261 -10.03 1.78 11.44
CA ASP A 261 -9.49 0.57 10.84
C ASP A 261 -7.98 0.69 10.63
N GLY A 262 -7.31 -0.45 10.45
CA GLY A 262 -5.85 -0.53 10.29
C GLY A 262 -5.34 0.15 9.02
N LEU A 263 -6.09 0.06 7.91
CA LEU A 263 -5.70 0.67 6.64
C LEU A 263 -5.72 2.21 6.75
N SER A 264 -6.82 2.78 7.20
CA SER A 264 -6.98 4.23 7.41
C SER A 264 -5.99 4.76 8.43
N THR A 265 -5.72 4.00 9.50
CA THR A 265 -4.70 4.36 10.50
C THR A 265 -3.31 4.38 9.89
N PHE A 266 -2.95 3.36 9.11
CA PHE A 266 -1.65 3.31 8.44
C PHE A 266 -1.47 4.46 7.46
N THR A 267 -2.46 4.71 6.58
CA THR A 267 -2.37 5.75 5.56
C THR A 267 -2.36 7.16 6.16
N ALA A 268 -3.11 7.42 7.24
CA ALA A 268 -3.05 8.68 7.99
C ALA A 268 -1.65 8.95 8.57
N LEU A 269 -1.03 7.95 9.20
CA LEU A 269 0.28 8.11 9.82
C LEU A 269 1.40 8.23 8.77
N VAL A 270 1.32 7.48 7.66
CA VAL A 270 2.19 7.67 6.50
C VAL A 270 2.02 9.08 5.94
N THR A 271 0.79 9.60 5.85
CA THR A 271 0.52 10.97 5.40
C THR A 271 1.20 12.00 6.30
N CYS A 272 1.10 11.85 7.62
CA CYS A 272 1.78 12.72 8.59
C CYS A 272 3.29 12.74 8.34
N ARG A 273 3.90 11.56 8.16
CA ARG A 273 5.32 11.41 7.87
C ARG A 273 5.73 12.00 6.52
N THR A 274 4.95 11.74 5.46
CA THR A 274 5.22 12.25 4.10
C THR A 274 5.21 13.79 4.07
N LEU A 275 4.33 14.40 4.85
CA LEU A 275 4.21 15.85 4.99
C LEU A 275 5.13 16.44 6.05
N ASP A 276 5.82 15.62 6.86
CA ASP A 276 6.59 16.08 8.00
C ASP A 276 5.74 16.99 8.92
N ILE A 277 4.61 16.44 9.37
CA ILE A 277 3.68 17.05 10.33
C ILE A 277 3.45 16.10 11.51
N GLU A 278 3.13 16.66 12.68
CA GLU A 278 2.79 15.88 13.86
C GLU A 278 1.47 15.11 13.66
N SER A 279 1.44 13.87 14.14
CA SER A 279 0.21 13.07 14.16
C SER A 279 -0.81 13.65 15.14
N PRO A 280 -2.04 13.99 14.71
CA PRO A 280 -3.09 14.42 15.63
C PRO A 280 -3.47 13.37 16.68
N SER A 281 -3.22 12.09 16.41
CA SER A 281 -3.43 11.00 17.36
C SER A 281 -2.15 10.73 18.16
N PRO A 282 -2.19 10.76 19.51
CA PRO A 282 -1.02 10.43 20.32
C PRO A 282 -0.54 8.99 20.09
N TRP A 283 0.77 8.81 19.88
CA TRP A 283 1.39 7.50 19.61
C TRP A 283 1.06 6.42 20.65
N ARG A 284 0.90 6.79 21.93
CA ARG A 284 0.45 5.86 22.99
C ARG A 284 -0.94 5.29 22.71
N ARG A 285 -1.86 6.09 22.17
CA ARG A 285 -3.23 5.65 21.81
C ARG A 285 -3.22 4.81 20.54
N VAL A 286 -2.47 5.23 19.52
CA VAL A 286 -2.22 4.40 18.32
C VAL A 286 -1.70 3.01 18.73
N GLY A 287 -0.73 2.96 19.64
CA GLY A 287 -0.20 1.69 20.16
C GLY A 287 -1.22 0.84 20.93
N ALA A 288 -2.20 1.45 21.60
CA ALA A 288 -3.29 0.75 22.28
C ALA A 288 -4.32 0.20 21.27
N PHE A 289 -4.70 1.00 20.28
CA PHE A 289 -5.52 0.54 19.15
C PHE A 289 -4.86 -0.66 18.46
N MET A 290 -3.57 -0.58 18.15
CA MET A 290 -2.86 -1.70 17.52
C MET A 290 -2.87 -2.97 18.36
N LYS A 291 -2.77 -2.86 19.69
CA LYS A 291 -2.90 -4.03 20.58
C LYS A 291 -4.29 -4.66 20.55
N SER A 292 -5.34 -3.88 20.26
CA SER A 292 -6.73 -4.37 20.23
C SER A 292 -7.07 -5.17 18.97
N ILE A 293 -6.35 -4.94 17.87
CA ILE A 293 -6.54 -5.63 16.59
C ILE A 293 -5.42 -6.62 16.25
N GLU A 294 -4.45 -6.82 17.14
CA GLU A 294 -3.38 -7.80 16.97
C GLU A 294 -3.84 -9.18 17.42
N VAL A 295 -3.65 -10.20 16.56
CA VAL A 295 -4.08 -11.56 16.88
C VAL A 295 -2.97 -12.31 17.63
N PRO A 296 -3.28 -13.00 18.76
CA PRO A 296 -2.26 -13.68 19.57
C PRO A 296 -1.42 -14.74 18.85
N THR A 297 -1.95 -15.34 17.78
CA THR A 297 -1.28 -16.33 16.92
C THR A 297 -0.46 -15.71 15.79
N GLY A 298 -0.51 -14.39 15.62
CA GLY A 298 0.09 -13.67 14.51
C GLY A 298 -0.97 -13.09 13.57
N GLY A 299 -0.53 -12.06 12.84
CA GLY A 299 -1.38 -11.23 12.00
C GLY A 299 -2.16 -10.12 12.74
N PHE A 300 -2.86 -9.29 11.96
CA PHE A 300 -3.72 -8.21 12.44
C PHE A 300 -5.10 -8.28 11.75
N LEU A 301 -6.12 -7.91 12.51
CA LEU A 301 -7.49 -7.73 12.05
C LEU A 301 -7.64 -6.37 11.33
N ALA A 302 -8.64 -6.24 10.46
CA ALA A 302 -8.95 -4.98 9.81
C ALA A 302 -9.36 -3.88 10.79
N ALA A 303 -10.21 -4.25 11.75
CA ALA A 303 -10.76 -3.36 12.77
C ALA A 303 -11.28 -4.21 13.95
N GLY A 304 -11.77 -3.57 15.02
CA GLY A 304 -12.25 -4.28 16.21
C GLY A 304 -13.49 -5.16 16.00
N TRP A 305 -14.18 -5.06 14.86
CA TRP A 305 -15.30 -5.91 14.49
C TRP A 305 -14.91 -7.09 13.58
N ASP A 306 -13.71 -7.04 12.97
CA ASP A 306 -13.20 -8.11 12.13
C ASP A 306 -12.79 -9.31 13.00
N ARG A 307 -12.83 -10.50 12.44
CA ARG A 307 -12.60 -11.77 13.12
C ARG A 307 -11.47 -12.58 12.54
N GLU A 308 -11.03 -12.26 11.32
CA GLU A 308 -9.95 -12.98 10.65
C GLU A 308 -8.80 -12.03 10.35
N ALA A 309 -7.59 -12.43 10.74
CA ALA A 309 -6.39 -11.75 10.29
C ALA A 309 -6.04 -12.20 8.87
N ASP A 310 -5.60 -11.25 8.06
CA ASP A 310 -5.09 -11.50 6.72
C ASP A 310 -3.73 -10.84 6.50
N VAL A 311 -3.12 -11.10 5.35
CA VAL A 311 -1.79 -10.61 5.00
C VAL A 311 -1.78 -9.09 4.76
N GLU A 312 -2.85 -8.51 4.22
CA GLU A 312 -2.96 -7.08 3.91
C GLU A 312 -3.01 -6.24 5.19
N TYR A 313 -3.95 -6.51 6.08
CA TYR A 313 -4.04 -5.79 7.36
C TYR A 313 -2.89 -6.14 8.29
N THR A 314 -2.27 -7.31 8.14
CA THR A 314 -0.99 -7.59 8.79
C THR A 314 0.11 -6.65 8.31
N PHE A 315 0.22 -6.40 7.01
CA PHE A 315 1.16 -5.41 6.47
C PHE A 315 0.89 -4.02 7.06
N TYR A 316 -0.37 -3.57 7.08
CA TYR A 316 -0.71 -2.27 7.67
C TYR A 316 -0.41 -2.20 9.16
N GLY A 317 -0.75 -3.24 9.93
CA GLY A 317 -0.46 -3.31 11.36
C GLY A 317 1.03 -3.28 11.68
N LEU A 318 1.84 -4.04 10.92
CA LEU A 318 3.30 -3.99 11.00
C LEU A 318 3.84 -2.62 10.58
N GLY A 319 3.25 -2.01 9.56
CA GLY A 319 3.58 -0.65 9.14
C GLY A 319 3.35 0.38 10.24
N ILE A 320 2.23 0.30 10.94
CA ILE A 320 1.92 1.18 12.09
C ILE A 320 2.90 0.92 13.24
N ARG A 321 3.22 -0.36 13.54
CA ARG A 321 4.25 -0.71 14.55
C ARG A 321 5.61 -0.11 14.19
N ALA A 322 5.97 -0.12 12.90
CA ALA A 322 7.20 0.49 12.42
C ALA A 322 7.22 2.00 12.67
N LEU A 323 6.13 2.70 12.34
CA LEU A 323 6.00 4.16 12.54
C LEU A 323 6.08 4.54 14.03
N ILE A 324 5.43 3.77 14.91
CA ILE A 324 5.59 3.92 16.37
C ILE A 324 7.06 3.75 16.79
N GLY A 325 7.75 2.75 16.23
CA GLY A 325 9.16 2.49 16.51
C GLY A 325 10.09 3.61 16.06
N LEU A 326 9.81 4.24 14.91
CA LEU A 326 10.57 5.41 14.43
C LEU A 326 10.41 6.61 15.36
N GLU A 327 9.20 6.84 15.87
CA GLU A 327 8.92 7.96 16.77
C GLU A 327 9.50 7.77 18.17
N ALA A 328 9.45 6.56 18.70
CA ALA A 328 10.14 6.25 19.95
C ALA A 328 11.66 6.53 19.86
N LYS A 329 12.27 6.30 18.69
CA LYS A 329 13.70 6.61 18.43
C LYS A 329 13.97 8.10 18.24
N ALA A 330 13.02 8.87 17.70
CA ALA A 330 13.18 10.32 17.54
C ALA A 330 13.09 11.07 18.89
N ALA A 331 12.36 10.50 19.85
CA ALA A 331 12.20 11.05 21.19
C ALA A 331 13.30 10.67 22.21
N SER A 332 14.21 9.76 21.86
CA SER A 332 15.31 9.25 22.70
C SER A 332 16.63 9.95 22.40
#